data_AF-A0A830BUU5-F1
#
_entry.id   AF-A0A830BUU5-F1
#
_cell.length_a   1.000
_cell.length_b   1.000
_cell.length_c   1.000
_cell.angle_alpha   90.00
_cell.angle_beta   90.00
_cell.angle_gamma   90.00
#
_symmetry.space_group_name_H-M   'P 1'
#
loop_
_entity.id
_entity.type
_entity.pdbx_description
1 polymer ?
#
loop_
_entity_poly.entity_id
_entity_poly.type
_entity_poly.pdbx_seq_one_letter_code
_entity_poly.pdbx_strand_id
1 'polypeptide(L)'
;MKGLIWIFLNKKVFSLAQLRAVASQKDHHGQNDQSLVLSNGGDKKIIRKSGKKEHHLWQKRDSSGSGQKAMNLVHIISRLPNEKEAVYSALDKWIAWETEFPLIAAAKALRILRNRNQWKRVIQVAKWMLSKGQGATMATYDYLLLAFDMDGRVDEAEMLWNMILQTHNRSISKRLFSRIISLYDHHNVPYKVIEVFADMEELGVKPDEDTVRRIARAFEVLGQEDKHRLFMMKYKSKWKYIHFKGERVKVKN
;
A
#
# COMPACT_ATOMS: atom_id res chain seq x y z
N MET A 1 -29.63 -4.22 -1.62
CA MET A 1 -28.41 -4.47 -2.43
C MET A 1 -27.51 -5.50 -1.73
N LYS A 2 -27.93 -6.78 -1.67
CA LYS A 2 -27.18 -7.92 -1.06
C LYS A 2 -26.76 -8.98 -2.11
N GLY A 3 -26.68 -8.59 -3.39
CA GLY A 3 -26.89 -9.51 -4.52
C GLY A 3 -25.69 -10.28 -5.09
N LEU A 4 -24.46 -10.17 -4.55
CA LEU A 4 -23.30 -10.89 -5.12
C LEU A 4 -22.47 -11.68 -4.09
N ILE A 5 -22.64 -11.44 -2.79
CA ILE A 5 -22.01 -12.22 -1.73
C ILE A 5 -22.39 -13.73 -1.85
N TRP A 6 -23.56 -14.03 -2.43
CA TRP A 6 -24.01 -15.40 -2.67
C TRP A 6 -23.33 -16.13 -3.84
N ILE A 7 -22.64 -15.43 -4.77
CA ILE A 7 -21.99 -16.09 -5.92
C ILE A 7 -20.77 -16.93 -5.52
N PHE A 8 -20.20 -16.65 -4.34
CA PHE A 8 -18.98 -17.28 -3.85
C PHE A 8 -19.20 -18.19 -2.63
N LEU A 9 -20.42 -18.27 -2.10
CA LEU A 9 -20.72 -19.07 -0.89
C LEU A 9 -20.77 -20.58 -1.10
N ASN A 10 -20.57 -21.09 -2.32
CA ASN A 10 -20.63 -22.52 -2.58
C ASN A 10 -19.43 -23.03 -3.37
N LYS A 11 -18.25 -22.99 -2.73
CA LYS A 11 -17.12 -23.93 -2.86
C LYS A 11 -16.12 -23.57 -1.75
N LYS A 12 -15.51 -24.58 -1.12
CA LYS A 12 -14.48 -24.45 -0.07
C LYS A 12 -13.33 -23.53 -0.53
N VAL A 13 -13.48 -22.23 -0.33
CA VAL A 13 -12.46 -21.21 -0.54
C VAL A 13 -12.19 -20.63 0.84
N PHE A 14 -10.92 -20.61 1.23
CA PHE A 14 -10.44 -20.07 2.50
C PHE A 14 -10.82 -18.58 2.62
N SER A 15 -12.05 -18.32 3.04
CA SER A 15 -12.59 -16.99 3.31
C SER A 15 -12.22 -16.57 4.73
N LEU A 16 -11.97 -15.28 4.90
CA LEU A 16 -11.77 -14.56 6.17
C LEU A 16 -12.81 -14.89 7.27
N ALA A 17 -13.93 -15.53 6.92
CA ALA A 17 -14.92 -16.04 7.85
C ALA A 17 -14.36 -17.06 8.87
N GLN A 18 -13.42 -17.94 8.48
CA GLN A 18 -12.88 -18.95 9.42
C GLN A 18 -11.86 -18.38 10.42
N LEU A 19 -11.17 -17.29 10.07
CA LEU A 19 -10.17 -16.67 10.94
C LEU A 19 -10.78 -15.79 12.05
N ARG A 20 -12.06 -15.42 11.95
CA ARG A 20 -12.75 -14.60 12.97
C ARG A 20 -12.98 -15.32 14.31
N ALA A 21 -12.80 -16.64 14.38
CA ALA A 21 -13.09 -17.43 15.59
C ALA A 21 -12.04 -17.31 16.71
N VAL A 22 -10.86 -16.71 16.46
CA VAL A 22 -9.73 -16.77 17.42
C VAL A 22 -9.47 -15.43 18.14
N ALA A 23 -9.99 -14.30 17.67
CA ALA A 23 -9.52 -12.98 18.10
C ALA A 23 -10.49 -12.13 18.93
N SER A 24 -11.50 -12.73 19.58
CA SER A 24 -12.43 -11.98 20.43
C SER A 24 -12.44 -12.50 21.87
N GLN A 25 -11.44 -12.09 22.65
CA GLN A 25 -11.55 -11.97 24.10
C GLN A 25 -10.53 -10.96 24.62
N LYS A 26 -11.02 -10.04 25.47
CA LYS A 26 -10.32 -9.06 26.33
C LYS A 26 -9.96 -7.70 25.68
N ASP A 27 -10.28 -6.52 26.23
CA ASP A 27 -10.80 -6.14 27.55
C ASP A 27 -11.62 -4.82 27.51
N HIS A 28 -12.50 -4.68 28.51
CA HIS A 28 -13.28 -3.50 28.90
C HIS A 28 -12.59 -2.69 30.02
N HIS A 29 -13.21 -1.56 30.38
CA HIS A 29 -13.07 -0.70 31.60
C HIS A 29 -12.15 0.55 31.45
N GLY A 30 -12.51 1.78 31.82
CA GLY A 30 -13.68 2.43 32.45
C GLY A 30 -13.40 3.95 32.62
N GLN A 31 -14.33 4.84 32.24
CA GLN A 31 -15.07 5.87 33.02
C GLN A 31 -14.27 6.83 33.95
N ASN A 32 -14.32 8.16 33.67
CA ASN A 32 -15.03 9.25 34.39
C ASN A 32 -14.20 9.85 35.57
N ASP A 33 -14.26 11.11 36.03
CA ASP A 33 -15.01 12.34 35.73
C ASP A 33 -14.39 13.53 36.52
N GLN A 34 -14.85 14.75 36.22
CA GLN A 34 -15.09 15.89 37.15
C GLN A 34 -14.00 16.91 37.57
N SER A 35 -14.54 18.02 38.09
CA SER A 35 -14.27 19.44 37.82
C SER A 35 -14.28 20.30 39.11
N LEU A 36 -14.06 21.63 38.96
CA LEU A 36 -14.36 22.78 39.89
C LEU A 36 -13.25 23.09 40.94
N VAL A 37 -12.90 24.32 41.38
CA VAL A 37 -13.42 25.71 41.24
C VAL A 37 -12.43 26.74 41.89
N LEU A 38 -12.39 27.99 41.36
CA LEU A 38 -12.08 29.37 41.89
C LEU A 38 -10.86 29.61 42.85
N SER A 39 -10.19 30.78 42.96
CA SER A 39 -10.58 32.20 42.87
C SER A 39 -9.39 33.18 42.84
N ASN A 40 -9.64 34.39 42.31
CA ASN A 40 -9.15 35.74 42.67
C ASN A 40 -7.72 36.25 42.39
N GLY A 41 -7.66 37.52 41.95
CA GLY A 41 -6.51 38.42 42.10
C GLY A 41 -6.24 39.28 40.85
N GLY A 42 -6.63 40.56 40.89
CA GLY A 42 -6.42 41.51 39.79
C GLY A 42 -4.97 41.97 39.63
N ASP A 43 -4.62 42.38 38.42
CA ASP A 43 -3.93 43.65 38.13
C ASP A 43 -3.77 43.86 36.62
N LYS A 44 -4.29 45.00 36.13
CA LYS A 44 -4.13 45.43 34.74
C LYS A 44 -2.74 46.02 34.55
N LYS A 45 -1.79 45.22 34.07
CA LYS A 45 -0.49 45.71 33.58
C LYS A 45 -0.52 45.86 32.07
N ILE A 46 -0.37 47.10 31.59
CA ILE A 46 -0.21 47.44 30.18
C ILE A 46 1.13 46.85 29.70
N ILE A 47 1.05 45.71 29.00
CA ILE A 47 2.21 45.08 28.36
C ILE A 47 2.36 45.64 26.95
N ARG A 48 3.45 46.40 26.77
CA ARG A 48 3.95 46.85 25.46
C ARG A 48 4.11 45.62 24.56
N LYS A 49 3.50 45.63 23.36
CA LYS A 49 3.67 44.59 22.34
C LYS A 49 5.15 44.49 21.96
N SER A 50 5.86 43.53 22.56
CA SER A 50 7.10 43.03 22.01
C SER A 50 6.77 42.21 20.76
N GLY A 51 7.56 42.42 19.70
CA GLY A 51 7.37 41.73 18.43
C GLY A 51 7.21 40.23 18.62
N LYS A 52 6.23 39.64 17.94
CA LYS A 52 6.03 38.20 17.89
C LYS A 52 7.37 37.55 17.53
N LYS A 53 8.03 36.93 18.50
CA LYS A 53 9.03 35.90 18.20
C LYS A 53 8.25 34.75 17.59
N GLU A 54 8.28 34.67 16.27
CA GLU A 54 7.83 33.49 15.56
C GLU A 54 8.66 32.31 16.08
N HIS A 55 8.03 31.47 16.89
CA HIS A 55 8.58 30.17 17.22
C HIS A 55 8.49 29.32 15.95
N HIS A 56 9.53 29.35 15.12
CA HIS A 56 9.72 28.37 14.06
C HIS A 56 10.02 27.00 14.69
N LEU A 57 9.00 26.36 15.27
CA LEU A 57 8.99 24.97 15.73
C LEU A 57 8.85 23.98 14.56
N TRP A 58 9.09 24.44 13.33
CA TRP A 58 9.23 23.60 12.15
C TRP A 58 10.71 23.49 11.84
N GLN A 59 11.42 22.63 12.57
CA GLN A 59 12.72 22.16 12.11
C GLN A 59 12.49 21.52 10.74
N LYS A 60 12.95 22.19 9.68
CA LYS A 60 13.08 21.57 8.37
C LYS A 60 14.01 20.39 8.58
N ARG A 61 13.47 19.17 8.57
CA ARG A 61 14.29 17.97 8.39
C ARG A 61 15.08 18.21 7.11
N ASP A 62 16.40 18.20 7.18
CA ASP A 62 17.29 18.51 6.07
C ASP A 62 17.02 17.57 4.87
N SER A 63 16.05 17.95 4.05
CA SER A 63 15.65 17.18 2.87
C SER A 63 16.71 17.25 1.77
N SER A 64 17.63 18.22 1.86
CA SER A 64 18.72 18.48 0.93
C SER A 64 19.71 17.30 0.84
N GLY A 65 20.04 16.64 1.95
CA GLY A 65 20.98 15.51 1.95
C GLY A 65 20.38 14.18 1.49
N SER A 66 19.07 13.99 1.66
CA SER A 66 18.41 12.69 1.40
C SER A 66 18.48 12.22 -0.05
N GLY A 67 18.57 13.14 -1.02
CA GLY A 67 18.75 12.80 -2.43
C GLY A 67 20.15 12.25 -2.72
N GLN A 68 21.18 12.90 -2.19
CA GLN A 68 22.56 12.46 -2.33
C GLN A 68 22.78 11.11 -1.63
N LYS A 69 22.23 10.94 -0.42
CA LYS A 69 22.26 9.67 0.31
C LYS A 69 21.59 8.54 -0.48
N ALA A 70 20.44 8.81 -1.10
CA ALA A 70 19.76 7.84 -1.96
C ALA A 70 20.61 7.44 -3.17
N MET A 71 21.27 8.40 -3.83
CA MET A 71 22.16 8.13 -4.96
C MET A 71 23.39 7.32 -4.52
N ASN A 72 23.98 7.64 -3.37
CA ASN A 72 25.08 6.88 -2.79
C ASN A 72 24.68 5.42 -2.49
N LEU A 73 23.50 5.19 -1.88
CA LEU A 73 22.96 3.84 -1.68
C LEU A 73 22.85 3.10 -3.01
N VAL A 74 22.16 3.68 -4.00
CA VAL A 74 21.95 3.05 -5.32
C VAL A 74 23.28 2.70 -5.97
N HIS A 75 24.28 3.58 -5.86
CA HIS A 75 25.61 3.38 -6.39
C HIS A 75 26.35 2.22 -5.73
N ILE A 76 26.29 2.11 -4.39
CA ILE A 76 26.89 1.01 -3.63
C ILE A 76 26.26 -0.32 -4.07
N ILE A 77 24.94 -0.44 -4.01
CA ILE A 77 24.26 -1.72 -4.27
C ILE A 77 24.34 -2.14 -5.74
N SER A 78 24.46 -1.21 -6.69
CA SER A 78 24.54 -1.54 -8.12
C SER A 78 25.82 -2.32 -8.47
N ARG A 79 26.88 -2.21 -7.66
CA ARG A 79 28.19 -2.84 -7.90
C ARG A 79 28.38 -4.19 -7.21
N LEU A 80 27.46 -4.58 -6.34
CA LEU A 80 27.59 -5.81 -5.55
C LEU A 80 27.12 -7.02 -6.35
N PRO A 81 27.52 -8.25 -5.99
CA PRO A 81 26.82 -9.44 -6.46
C PRO A 81 25.35 -9.45 -6.00
N ASN A 82 24.55 -10.33 -6.58
CA ASN A 82 23.13 -10.49 -6.21
C ASN A 82 22.92 -11.36 -4.96
N GLU A 83 23.98 -11.64 -4.21
CA GLU A 83 23.96 -12.40 -2.98
C GLU A 83 23.35 -11.57 -1.84
N LYS A 84 22.45 -12.21 -1.08
CA LYS A 84 21.75 -11.55 0.04
C LYS A 84 22.75 -10.98 1.05
N GLU A 85 23.75 -11.75 1.44
CA GLU A 85 24.72 -11.38 2.48
C GLU A 85 25.56 -10.17 2.09
N ALA A 86 26.10 -10.17 0.86
CA ALA A 86 26.87 -9.04 0.34
C ALA A 86 26.05 -7.74 0.33
N VAL A 87 24.80 -7.81 -0.14
CA VAL A 87 23.91 -6.65 -0.22
C VAL A 87 23.49 -6.16 1.15
N TYR A 88 23.10 -7.07 2.05
CA TYR A 88 22.64 -6.72 3.39
C TYR A 88 23.79 -6.18 4.24
N SER A 89 24.99 -6.77 4.14
CA SER A 89 26.19 -6.26 4.81
C SER A 89 26.54 -4.85 4.34
N ALA A 90 26.44 -4.56 3.03
CA ALA A 90 26.67 -3.23 2.52
C ALA A 90 25.60 -2.21 2.95
N LEU A 91 24.33 -2.62 3.00
CA LEU A 91 23.25 -1.77 3.48
C LEU A 91 23.36 -1.49 4.99
N ASP A 92 23.81 -2.48 5.77
CA ASP A 92 24.07 -2.31 7.20
C ASP A 92 25.25 -1.37 7.45
N LYS A 93 26.33 -1.50 6.66
CA LYS A 93 27.44 -0.52 6.68
C LYS A 93 27.00 0.88 6.27
N TRP A 94 26.06 0.98 5.33
CA TRP A 94 25.52 2.26 4.86
C TRP A 94 24.75 3.02 5.96
N ILE A 95 24.12 2.32 6.90
CA ILE A 95 23.43 2.96 8.05
C ILE A 95 24.27 3.03 9.32
N ALA A 96 25.45 2.38 9.37
CA ALA A 96 26.21 2.20 10.60
C ALA A 96 26.59 3.51 11.33
N TRP A 97 26.74 4.60 10.59
CA TRP A 97 27.10 5.92 11.13
C TRP A 97 25.93 6.91 11.15
N GLU A 98 24.70 6.44 10.90
CA GLU A 98 23.50 7.27 10.89
C GLU A 98 22.83 7.24 12.27
N THR A 99 22.59 8.42 12.86
CA THR A 99 21.92 8.56 14.16
C THR A 99 20.46 8.09 14.12
N GLU A 100 19.79 8.28 12.99
CA GLU A 100 18.43 7.83 12.74
C GLU A 100 18.38 7.02 11.45
N PHE A 101 17.48 6.04 11.38
CA PHE A 101 17.32 5.27 10.15
C PHE A 101 16.98 6.21 8.98
N PRO A 102 17.77 6.23 7.88
CA PRO A 102 17.61 7.18 6.78
C PRO A 102 16.44 6.79 5.85
N LEU A 103 15.22 6.68 6.40
CA LEU A 103 14.02 6.16 5.75
C LEU A 103 13.67 6.91 4.47
N ILE A 104 13.77 8.24 4.50
CA ILE A 104 13.46 9.10 3.34
C ILE A 104 14.47 8.85 2.20
N ALA A 105 15.75 8.66 2.53
CA ALA A 105 16.78 8.36 1.53
C ALA A 105 16.59 6.94 0.95
N ALA A 106 16.29 5.96 1.80
CA ALA A 106 16.00 4.59 1.35
C ALA A 106 14.74 4.53 0.46
N ALA A 107 13.66 5.25 0.81
CA ALA A 107 12.46 5.35 -0.02
C ALA A 107 12.74 6.05 -1.37
N LYS A 108 13.58 7.10 -1.39
CA LYS A 108 14.04 7.73 -2.63
C LYS A 108 14.88 6.76 -3.47
N ALA A 109 15.75 5.96 -2.86
CA ALA A 109 16.54 4.95 -3.54
C ALA A 109 15.66 3.88 -4.19
N LEU A 110 14.64 3.35 -3.49
CA LEU A 110 13.66 2.42 -4.05
C LEU A 110 12.99 2.99 -5.32
N ARG A 111 12.59 4.27 -5.29
CA ARG A 111 12.01 4.94 -6.44
C ARG A 111 12.98 5.03 -7.63
N ILE A 112 14.25 5.32 -7.37
CA ILE A 112 15.29 5.38 -8.41
C ILE A 112 15.53 4.01 -9.03
N LEU A 113 15.67 2.96 -8.21
CA LEU A 113 15.87 1.58 -8.66
C LEU A 113 14.70 1.09 -9.49
N ARG A 114 13.47 1.38 -9.06
CA ARG A 114 12.25 1.09 -9.82
C ARG A 114 12.28 1.77 -11.19
N ASN A 115 12.60 3.05 -11.24
CA ASN A 115 12.64 3.78 -12.53
C ASN A 115 13.74 3.25 -13.46
N ARG A 116 14.77 2.60 -12.91
CA ARG A 116 15.83 1.91 -13.66
C ARG A 116 15.52 0.44 -13.94
N ASN A 117 14.30 -0.04 -13.63
CA ASN A 117 13.87 -1.43 -13.75
C ASN A 117 14.79 -2.44 -13.05
N GLN A 118 15.49 -2.02 -11.98
CA GLN A 118 16.35 -2.91 -11.20
C GLN A 118 15.53 -3.67 -10.15
N TRP A 119 14.60 -4.52 -10.61
CA TRP A 119 13.59 -5.17 -9.76
C TRP A 119 14.20 -6.00 -8.64
N LYS A 120 15.24 -6.80 -8.92
CA LYS A 120 15.99 -7.57 -7.90
C LYS A 120 16.54 -6.68 -6.79
N ARG A 121 17.05 -5.49 -7.12
CA ARG A 121 17.54 -4.50 -6.14
C ARG A 121 16.42 -3.87 -5.35
N VAL A 122 15.29 -3.57 -5.99
CA VAL A 122 14.08 -3.11 -5.28
C VAL A 122 13.67 -4.14 -4.24
N ILE A 123 13.61 -5.44 -4.61
CA ILE A 123 13.28 -6.52 -3.68
C ILE A 123 14.28 -6.56 -2.51
N GLN A 124 15.57 -6.57 -2.80
CA GLN A 124 16.62 -6.65 -1.76
C GLN A 124 16.57 -5.47 -0.78
N VAL A 125 16.50 -4.23 -1.28
CA VAL A 125 16.46 -3.03 -0.44
C VAL A 125 15.16 -2.97 0.36
N ALA A 126 14.01 -3.25 -0.26
CA ALA A 126 12.73 -3.21 0.44
C ALA A 126 12.64 -4.29 1.54
N LYS A 127 13.06 -5.54 1.26
CA LYS A 127 13.12 -6.60 2.27
C LYS A 127 14.10 -6.28 3.39
N TRP A 128 15.24 -5.69 3.07
CA TRP A 128 16.20 -5.23 4.08
C TRP A 128 15.57 -4.15 4.99
N MET A 129 14.92 -3.13 4.42
CA MET A 129 14.21 -2.10 5.21
C MET A 129 13.20 -2.74 6.18
N LEU A 130 12.36 -3.65 5.68
CA LEU A 130 11.37 -4.35 6.49
C LEU A 130 12.02 -5.21 7.59
N SER A 131 13.16 -5.85 7.32
CA SER A 131 13.89 -6.64 8.32
C SER A 131 14.45 -5.80 9.48
N LYS A 132 14.62 -4.49 9.29
CA LYS A 132 14.98 -3.54 10.36
C LYS A 132 13.76 -2.99 11.10
N GLY A 133 12.56 -3.48 10.79
CA GLY A 133 11.29 -2.95 11.30
C GLY A 133 10.93 -1.58 10.73
N GLN A 134 11.57 -1.17 9.62
CA GLN A 134 11.43 0.17 9.05
C GLN A 134 10.67 0.15 7.73
N GLY A 135 9.95 1.23 7.46
CA GLY A 135 9.30 1.43 6.17
C GLY A 135 8.17 0.44 5.85
N ALA A 136 7.56 -0.20 6.84
CA ALA A 136 6.35 -1.01 6.69
C ALA A 136 5.13 -0.13 6.34
N THR A 137 5.09 0.35 5.10
CA THR A 137 4.06 1.25 4.58
C THR A 137 3.42 0.66 3.33
N MET A 138 2.19 1.08 3.04
CA MET A 138 1.48 0.68 1.82
C MET A 138 2.29 0.96 0.53
N ALA A 139 3.11 2.02 0.52
CA ALA A 139 3.97 2.35 -0.61
C ALA A 139 5.13 1.36 -0.78
N THR A 140 5.73 0.90 0.33
CA THR A 140 6.79 -0.11 0.30
C THR A 140 6.24 -1.47 -0.15
N TYR A 141 5.06 -1.86 0.36
CA TYR A 141 4.36 -3.07 -0.10
C TYR A 141 4.00 -2.99 -1.58
N ASP A 142 3.52 -1.83 -2.06
CA ASP A 142 3.27 -1.59 -3.48
C ASP A 142 4.57 -1.82 -4.28
N TYR A 143 5.68 -1.18 -3.91
CA TYR A 143 6.96 -1.39 -4.60
C TYR A 143 7.41 -2.86 -4.61
N LEU A 144 7.25 -3.57 -3.51
CA LEU A 144 7.68 -4.96 -3.39
C LEU A 144 6.81 -5.89 -4.24
N LEU A 145 5.48 -5.71 -4.24
CA LEU A 145 4.57 -6.45 -5.12
C LEU A 145 4.85 -6.19 -6.60
N LEU A 146 5.10 -4.93 -6.99
CA LEU A 146 5.49 -4.64 -8.38
C LEU A 146 6.83 -5.29 -8.73
N ALA A 147 7.80 -5.26 -7.83
CA ALA A 147 9.10 -5.86 -8.10
C ALA A 147 9.01 -7.38 -8.22
N PHE A 148 8.17 -8.05 -7.42
CA PHE A 148 7.90 -9.48 -7.58
C PHE A 148 7.17 -9.79 -8.90
N ASP A 149 6.19 -8.98 -9.29
CA ASP A 149 5.51 -9.10 -10.57
C ASP A 149 6.51 -9.07 -11.73
N MET A 150 7.36 -8.05 -11.76
CA MET A 150 8.32 -7.83 -12.84
C MET A 150 9.52 -8.80 -12.82
N ASP A 151 9.86 -9.38 -11.66
CA ASP A 151 10.92 -10.39 -11.50
C ASP A 151 10.39 -11.83 -11.64
N GLY A 152 9.07 -12.02 -11.80
CA GLY A 152 8.45 -13.33 -11.98
C GLY A 152 8.31 -14.17 -10.70
N ARG A 153 8.30 -13.54 -9.52
CA ARG A 153 8.29 -14.22 -8.21
C ARG A 153 6.88 -14.25 -7.61
N VAL A 154 5.98 -14.96 -8.28
CA VAL A 154 4.53 -14.99 -7.94
C VAL A 154 4.29 -15.55 -6.53
N ASP A 155 4.95 -16.65 -6.16
CA ASP A 155 4.77 -17.28 -4.84
C ASP A 155 5.13 -16.33 -3.68
N GLU A 156 6.18 -15.53 -3.86
CA GLU A 156 6.58 -14.55 -2.85
C GLU A 156 5.65 -13.34 -2.79
N ALA A 157 5.08 -12.96 -3.93
CA ALA A 157 4.02 -11.95 -3.95
C ALA A 157 2.78 -12.45 -3.21
N GLU A 158 2.41 -13.72 -3.37
CA GLU A 158 1.28 -14.33 -2.65
C GLU A 158 1.54 -14.36 -1.14
N MET A 159 2.72 -14.81 -0.71
CA MET A 159 3.09 -14.78 0.72
C MET A 159 3.02 -13.36 1.30
N LEU A 160 3.52 -12.36 0.57
CA LEU A 160 3.45 -10.96 0.99
C LEU A 160 2.00 -10.46 1.06
N TRP A 161 1.17 -10.81 0.07
CA TRP A 161 -0.24 -10.43 0.02
C TRP A 161 -1.03 -10.99 1.21
N ASN A 162 -0.83 -12.27 1.52
CA ASN A 162 -1.48 -12.94 2.65
C ASN A 162 -1.08 -12.30 3.98
N MET A 163 0.20 -11.92 4.14
CA MET A 163 0.66 -11.18 5.31
C MET A 163 -0.05 -9.80 5.42
N ILE A 164 -0.12 -9.04 4.32
CA ILE A 164 -0.79 -7.73 4.31
C ILE A 164 -2.27 -7.86 4.68
N LEU A 165 -2.98 -8.87 4.16
CA LEU A 165 -4.37 -9.13 4.51
C LEU A 165 -4.56 -9.40 6.00
N GLN A 166 -3.70 -10.23 6.59
CA GLN A 166 -3.78 -10.59 8.01
C GLN A 166 -3.43 -9.41 8.93
N THR A 167 -2.39 -8.64 8.60
CA THR A 167 -1.90 -7.56 9.47
C THR A 167 -2.67 -6.24 9.29
N HIS A 168 -3.19 -5.97 8.09
CA HIS A 168 -3.71 -4.65 7.71
C HIS A 168 -5.13 -4.66 7.14
N ASN A 169 -5.95 -5.67 7.44
CA ASN A 169 -7.25 -5.94 6.82
C ASN A 169 -8.16 -4.70 6.59
N ARG A 170 -8.22 -3.74 7.53
CA ARG A 170 -9.10 -2.56 7.41
C ARG A 170 -8.51 -1.35 6.68
N SER A 171 -7.23 -1.38 6.30
CA SER A 171 -6.52 -0.22 5.75
C SER A 171 -5.88 -0.47 4.39
N ILE A 172 -6.21 -1.58 3.72
CA ILE A 172 -5.66 -1.89 2.40
C ILE A 172 -6.24 -0.92 1.36
N SER A 173 -5.34 -0.22 0.68
CA SER A 173 -5.74 0.75 -0.34
C SER A 173 -6.26 0.05 -1.61
N LYS A 174 -7.21 0.70 -2.31
CA LYS A 174 -7.64 0.29 -3.66
C LYS A 174 -6.48 0.00 -4.60
N ARG A 175 -5.42 0.82 -4.55
CA ARG A 175 -4.23 0.66 -5.39
C ARG A 175 -3.51 -0.66 -5.16
N LEU A 176 -3.46 -1.15 -3.92
CA LEU A 176 -2.83 -2.45 -3.61
C LEU A 176 -3.66 -3.62 -4.14
N PHE A 177 -5.00 -3.55 -4.03
CA PHE A 177 -5.88 -4.50 -4.70
C PHE A 177 -5.67 -4.51 -6.21
N SER A 178 -5.68 -3.35 -6.86
CA SER A 178 -5.42 -3.24 -8.30
C SER A 178 -4.03 -3.81 -8.66
N ARG A 179 -3.01 -3.61 -7.81
CA ARG A 179 -1.65 -4.14 -8.01
C ARG A 179 -1.63 -5.66 -8.01
N ILE A 180 -2.16 -6.31 -6.98
CA ILE A 180 -2.09 -7.77 -6.87
C ILE A 180 -2.97 -8.45 -7.95
N ILE A 181 -4.11 -7.84 -8.32
CA ILE A 181 -4.92 -8.31 -9.45
C ILE A 181 -4.14 -8.21 -10.76
N SER A 182 -3.46 -7.08 -11.01
CA SER A 182 -2.60 -6.91 -12.18
C SER A 182 -1.48 -7.95 -12.23
N LEU A 183 -0.87 -8.27 -11.09
CA LEU A 183 0.18 -9.29 -10.99
C LEU A 183 -0.37 -10.66 -11.37
N TYR A 184 -1.46 -11.13 -10.76
CA TYR A 184 -2.01 -12.45 -11.08
C TYR A 184 -2.51 -12.55 -12.53
N ASP A 185 -3.10 -11.48 -13.07
CA ASP A 185 -3.51 -11.44 -14.48
C ASP A 185 -2.30 -11.50 -15.43
N HIS A 186 -1.22 -10.77 -15.12
CA HIS A 186 0.03 -10.78 -15.90
C HIS A 186 0.67 -12.19 -15.96
N HIS A 187 0.60 -12.94 -14.85
CA HIS A 187 1.14 -14.30 -14.76
C HIS A 187 0.11 -15.40 -15.10
N ASN A 188 -1.02 -15.03 -15.70
CA ASN A 188 -2.08 -15.94 -16.15
C ASN A 188 -2.62 -16.88 -15.04
N VAL A 189 -2.88 -16.31 -13.86
CA VAL A 189 -3.41 -17.00 -12.67
C VAL A 189 -4.85 -16.50 -12.38
N PRO A 190 -5.83 -16.80 -13.27
CA PRO A 190 -7.16 -16.18 -13.22
C PRO A 190 -7.96 -16.53 -11.96
N TYR A 191 -7.74 -17.70 -11.35
CA TYR A 191 -8.44 -18.06 -10.11
C TYR A 191 -8.06 -17.14 -8.95
N LYS A 192 -6.80 -16.71 -8.85
CA LYS A 192 -6.35 -15.75 -7.85
C LYS A 192 -6.89 -14.35 -8.11
N VAL A 193 -7.07 -13.96 -9.38
CA VAL A 193 -7.76 -12.69 -9.71
C VAL A 193 -9.18 -12.68 -9.13
N ILE A 194 -9.92 -13.79 -9.27
CA ILE A 194 -11.27 -13.91 -8.73
C ILE A 194 -11.28 -13.97 -7.19
N GLU A 195 -10.31 -14.67 -6.58
CA GLU A 195 -10.14 -14.72 -5.12
C GLU A 195 -9.94 -13.31 -4.53
N VAL A 196 -8.98 -12.54 -5.07
CA VAL A 196 -8.74 -11.17 -4.61
C VAL A 196 -9.94 -10.27 -4.87
N PHE A 197 -10.65 -10.45 -6.00
CA PHE A 197 -11.85 -9.68 -6.27
C PHE A 197 -12.95 -9.93 -5.24
N ALA A 198 -13.10 -11.17 -4.76
CA ALA A 198 -14.05 -11.48 -3.69
C ALA A 198 -13.70 -10.74 -2.40
N ASP A 199 -12.42 -10.71 -2.01
CA ASP A 199 -11.95 -9.92 -0.85
C ASP A 199 -12.23 -8.42 -1.05
N MET A 200 -12.00 -7.91 -2.26
CA MET A 200 -12.24 -6.53 -2.63
C MET A 200 -13.73 -6.16 -2.51
N GLU A 201 -14.65 -7.06 -2.91
CA GLU A 201 -16.09 -6.89 -2.71
C GLU A 201 -16.50 -6.99 -1.24
N GLU A 202 -15.96 -7.94 -0.47
CA GLU A 202 -16.24 -8.11 0.97
C GLU A 202 -15.87 -6.83 1.74
N LEU A 203 -14.74 -6.21 1.39
CA LEU A 203 -14.25 -4.98 1.99
C LEU A 203 -14.89 -3.70 1.41
N GLY A 204 -15.83 -3.83 0.47
CA GLY A 204 -16.53 -2.70 -0.14
C GLY A 204 -15.64 -1.81 -1.02
N VAL A 205 -14.50 -2.30 -1.48
CA VAL A 205 -13.56 -1.56 -2.33
C VAL A 205 -14.01 -1.67 -3.79
N LYS A 206 -14.26 -0.54 -4.45
CA LYS A 206 -14.72 -0.54 -5.85
C LYS A 206 -13.54 -0.64 -6.84
N PRO A 207 -13.53 -1.61 -7.78
CA PRO A 207 -12.48 -1.73 -8.79
C PRO A 207 -12.43 -0.49 -9.70
N ASP A 208 -11.23 -0.18 -10.22
CA ASP A 208 -11.06 0.77 -11.32
C ASP A 208 -11.28 0.07 -12.67
N GLU A 209 -11.28 0.85 -13.75
CA GLU A 209 -11.57 0.35 -15.09
C GLU A 209 -10.57 -0.71 -15.56
N ASP A 210 -9.28 -0.57 -15.24
CA ASP A 210 -8.28 -1.59 -15.58
C ASP A 210 -8.55 -2.89 -14.82
N THR A 211 -8.78 -2.79 -13.51
CA THR A 211 -9.13 -3.91 -12.65
C THR A 211 -10.39 -4.61 -13.13
N VAL A 212 -11.42 -3.86 -13.57
CA VAL A 212 -12.65 -4.42 -14.15
C VAL A 212 -12.35 -5.25 -15.40
N ARG A 213 -11.51 -4.77 -16.32
CA ARG A 213 -11.15 -5.52 -17.53
C ARG A 213 -10.43 -6.83 -17.19
N ARG A 214 -9.54 -6.82 -16.21
CA ARG A 214 -8.78 -8.02 -15.79
C ARG A 214 -9.68 -9.06 -15.11
N ILE A 215 -10.57 -8.62 -14.23
CA ILE A 215 -11.56 -9.52 -13.60
C ILE A 215 -12.51 -10.11 -14.65
N ALA A 216 -12.97 -9.30 -15.60
CA ALA A 216 -13.82 -9.78 -16.70
C ALA A 216 -13.12 -10.89 -17.51
N ARG A 217 -11.86 -10.64 -17.92
CA ARG A 217 -11.02 -11.63 -18.59
C ARG A 217 -10.85 -12.90 -17.76
N ALA A 218 -10.62 -12.78 -16.45
CA ALA A 218 -10.49 -13.94 -15.57
C ALA A 218 -11.76 -14.80 -15.53
N PHE A 219 -12.96 -14.19 -15.51
CA PHE A 219 -14.21 -14.95 -15.62
C PHE A 219 -14.35 -15.65 -16.98
N GLU A 220 -13.98 -14.99 -18.08
CA GLU A 220 -14.00 -15.57 -19.42
C GLU A 220 -13.06 -16.78 -19.52
N VAL A 221 -11.81 -16.64 -19.07
CA VAL A 221 -10.80 -17.73 -19.09
C VAL A 221 -11.25 -18.92 -18.24
N LEU A 222 -11.97 -18.68 -17.14
CA LEU A 222 -12.51 -19.73 -16.28
C LEU A 222 -13.84 -20.32 -16.77
N GLY A 223 -14.38 -19.86 -17.91
CA GLY A 223 -15.66 -20.31 -18.46
C GLY A 223 -16.88 -19.94 -17.60
N GLN A 224 -16.75 -18.92 -16.74
CA GLN A 224 -17.80 -18.49 -15.81
C GLN A 224 -18.69 -17.40 -16.43
N GLU A 225 -19.33 -17.71 -17.56
CA GLU A 225 -20.05 -16.73 -18.39
C GLU A 225 -21.18 -15.99 -17.66
N ASP A 226 -21.97 -16.69 -16.83
CA ASP A 226 -23.03 -16.07 -16.05
C ASP A 226 -22.47 -15.03 -15.06
N LYS A 227 -21.35 -15.35 -14.41
CA LYS A 227 -20.68 -14.44 -13.48
C LYS A 227 -20.05 -13.27 -14.24
N HIS A 228 -19.44 -13.53 -15.39
CA HIS A 228 -18.94 -12.49 -16.29
C HIS A 228 -20.04 -11.50 -16.67
N ARG A 229 -21.20 -12.00 -17.12
CA ARG A 229 -22.37 -11.17 -17.49
C ARG A 229 -22.84 -10.30 -16.32
N LEU A 230 -23.05 -10.89 -15.15
CA LEU A 230 -23.48 -10.17 -13.94
C LEU A 230 -22.45 -9.12 -13.50
N PHE A 231 -21.17 -9.48 -13.52
CA PHE A 231 -20.07 -8.60 -13.21
C PHE A 231 -20.04 -7.38 -14.14
N MET A 232 -20.12 -7.62 -15.46
CA MET A 232 -20.14 -6.55 -16.46
C MET A 232 -21.38 -5.66 -16.34
N MET A 233 -22.56 -6.20 -16.03
CA MET A 233 -23.74 -5.37 -15.77
C MET A 233 -23.55 -4.41 -14.58
N LYS A 234 -22.84 -4.85 -13.53
CA LYS A 234 -22.60 -4.05 -12.32
C LYS A 234 -21.48 -3.01 -12.49
N TYR A 235 -20.37 -3.39 -13.11
CA TYR A 235 -19.13 -2.60 -13.10
C TYR A 235 -18.77 -1.96 -14.43
N LYS A 236 -19.39 -2.35 -15.56
CA LYS A 236 -19.13 -1.69 -16.85
C LYS A 236 -19.53 -0.23 -16.76
N SER A 237 -18.55 0.65 -16.95
CA SER A 237 -18.79 2.08 -17.08
C SER A 237 -19.69 2.32 -18.29
N LYS A 238 -20.87 2.91 -18.04
CA LYS A 238 -21.79 3.33 -19.10
C LYS A 238 -21.29 4.56 -19.85
N TRP A 239 -20.28 5.22 -19.32
CA TRP A 239 -19.79 6.50 -19.81
C TRP A 239 -18.26 6.54 -19.72
N LYS A 240 -17.62 7.13 -20.72
CA LYS A 240 -16.21 7.53 -20.71
C LYS A 240 -16.09 9.04 -20.88
N TYR A 241 -15.03 9.61 -20.35
CA TYR A 241 -14.69 11.01 -20.62
C TYR A 241 -13.65 11.03 -21.73
N ILE A 242 -13.93 11.81 -22.77
CA ILE A 242 -12.97 12.07 -23.86
C ILE A 242 -12.63 13.56 -23.86
N HIS A 243 -11.41 13.88 -24.28
CA HIS A 243 -11.06 15.26 -24.58
C HIS A 243 -11.42 15.53 -26.04
N PHE A 244 -12.37 16.44 -26.26
CA PHE A 244 -12.77 16.89 -27.59
C PHE A 244 -12.60 18.40 -27.64
N LYS A 245 -11.77 18.90 -28.56
CA LYS A 245 -11.45 20.33 -28.71
C LYS A 245 -10.99 21.01 -27.41
N GLY A 246 -10.20 20.31 -26.60
CA GLY A 246 -9.69 20.82 -25.31
C GLY A 246 -10.66 20.67 -24.13
N GLU A 247 -11.94 20.33 -24.36
CA GLU A 247 -12.93 20.14 -23.31
C GLU A 247 -13.10 18.65 -22.94
N ARG A 248 -13.41 18.37 -21.67
CA ARG A 248 -13.77 17.02 -21.22
C ARG A 248 -15.25 16.76 -21.45
N VAL A 249 -15.56 15.96 -22.45
CA VAL A 249 -16.93 15.57 -22.80
C VAL A 249 -17.21 14.16 -22.30
N LYS A 250 -18.36 13.97 -21.65
CA LYS A 250 -18.84 12.66 -21.19
C LYS A 250 -19.60 11.98 -22.33
N VAL A 251 -19.09 10.86 -22.82
CA VAL A 251 -19.66 10.10 -23.94
C VAL A 251 -20.11 8.74 -23.44
N LYS A 252 -21.27 8.27 -23.91
CA LYS A 252 -21.78 6.94 -23.58
C LYS A 252 -20.88 5.89 -24.24
N ASN A 253 -20.48 4.89 -23.48
CA ASN A 253 -19.75 3.74 -24.03
C ASN A 253 -20.65 2.90 -24.94
#